data_AF-A0A7V8VRK5-F1
#
_entry.id   AF-A0A7V8VRK5-F1
#
_cell.length_a   1.000
_cell.length_b   1.000
_cell.length_c   1.000
_cell.angle_alpha   90.00
_cell.angle_beta   90.00
_cell.angle_gamma   90.00
#
_symmetry.space_group_name_H-M   'P 1'
#
loop_
_entity.id
_entity.type
_entity.pdbx_description
1 polymer ?
#
loop_
_entity_poly.entity_id
_entity_poly.type
_entity_poly.pdbx_seq_one_letter_code
_entity_poly.pdbx_strand_id
1 'polypeptide(L)'
;MDGSRYWSSTQPSVTRLAQDRAAQWNQNEVWQEIQGRLRDEAKQRGDFVRVHPIPASSGDVPDEREARLVILGPEHPHNANAPKGLSTEGAKNEASPARVFAREILDQRGSSPRIYRNTLVFLAPDRTRLAELEQAVRQYLAWKSIETEREQLHLDVFQSNQAKTQRTRAEEAIRARIPETYIWALVPGQREKTGSLEWSEIRLQGQEPLAVRASRRLRNDELLVTVYASTLLRMELDRIPLWRGEHVTLKQLADDFA
;
A
#
# COMPACT_ATOMS: atom_id res chain seq x y z
N MET A 1 62.93 0.57 10.95
CA MET A 1 62.23 1.85 11.06
C MET A 1 61.45 2.02 9.76
N ASP A 2 60.15 1.72 9.77
CA ASP A 2 59.26 2.12 8.67
C ASP A 2 58.01 2.72 9.31
N GLY A 3 57.96 4.05 9.32
CA GLY A 3 56.86 4.82 9.86
C GLY A 3 55.73 4.86 8.85
N SER A 4 54.67 4.09 9.10
CA SER A 4 53.42 4.21 8.36
C SER A 4 52.87 5.62 8.55
N ARG A 5 53.04 6.48 7.53
CA ARG A 5 52.40 7.80 7.47
C ARG A 5 50.89 7.60 7.36
N TYR A 6 50.19 7.77 8.48
CA TYR A 6 48.75 7.98 8.47
C TYR A 6 48.48 9.44 8.09
N TRP A 7 47.95 9.65 6.89
CA TRP A 7 47.43 10.96 6.49
C TRP A 7 45.98 11.02 6.94
N SER A 8 45.72 11.66 8.08
CA SER A 8 44.37 11.94 8.55
C SER A 8 43.82 13.12 7.74
N SER A 9 43.09 12.81 6.66
CA SER A 9 42.24 13.78 5.96
C SER A 9 41.24 14.37 6.97
N THR A 10 41.13 15.69 7.02
CA THR A 10 40.13 16.43 7.81
C THR A 10 38.73 16.38 7.19
N GLN A 11 38.57 15.75 6.03
CA GLN A 11 37.25 15.54 5.45
C GLN A 11 36.51 14.42 6.19
N PRO A 12 35.25 14.65 6.62
CA PRO A 12 34.44 13.59 7.19
C PRO A 12 34.32 12.44 6.19
N SER A 13 34.37 11.20 6.69
CA SER A 13 34.19 10.03 5.82
C SER A 13 32.86 10.12 5.07
N VAL A 14 32.81 9.59 3.85
CA VAL A 14 31.59 9.57 3.03
C VAL A 14 30.42 8.91 3.78
N THR A 15 30.73 7.93 4.65
CA THR A 15 29.77 7.31 5.56
C THR A 15 29.18 8.30 6.57
N ARG A 16 30.02 9.14 7.19
CA ARG A 16 29.54 10.17 8.12
C ARG A 16 28.70 11.21 7.40
N LEU A 17 29.15 11.66 6.23
CA LEU A 17 28.38 12.58 5.38
C LEU A 17 27.00 12.00 5.01
N ALA A 18 26.94 10.71 4.69
CA ALA A 18 25.68 10.03 4.39
C ALA A 18 24.75 9.97 5.60
N GLN A 19 25.28 9.73 6.80
CA GLN A 19 24.49 9.76 8.04
C GLN A 19 23.93 11.16 8.32
N ASP A 20 24.76 12.19 8.17
CA ASP A 20 24.35 13.58 8.38
C ASP A 20 23.26 13.99 7.37
N ARG A 21 23.41 13.64 6.09
CA ARG A 21 22.39 13.89 5.06
C ARG A 21 21.11 13.08 5.29
N ALA A 22 21.21 11.83 5.72
CA ALA A 22 20.04 11.00 6.02
C ALA A 22 19.16 11.64 7.09
N ALA A 23 19.76 12.33 8.07
CA ALA A 23 19.03 13.04 9.12
C ALA A 23 18.38 14.36 8.65
N GLN A 24 18.80 14.92 7.51
CA GLN A 24 18.30 16.19 7.00
C GLN A 24 17.05 16.06 6.12
N TRP A 25 16.79 14.87 5.55
CA TRP A 25 15.63 14.63 4.70
C TRP A 25 14.32 14.73 5.50
N ASN A 26 13.43 15.61 5.05
CA ASN A 26 12.14 15.78 5.70
C ASN A 26 11.16 14.65 5.31
N GLN A 27 10.07 14.54 6.07
CA GLN A 27 9.09 13.47 5.91
C GLN A 27 8.44 13.45 4.52
N ASN A 28 8.13 14.63 3.96
CA ASN A 28 7.43 14.74 2.69
C ASN A 28 8.30 14.24 1.54
N GLU A 29 9.59 14.57 1.52
CA GLU A 29 10.54 14.10 0.52
C GLU A 29 10.70 12.57 0.56
N VAL A 30 10.76 12.01 1.77
CA VAL A 30 10.80 10.56 1.98
C VAL A 30 9.52 9.89 1.46
N TRP A 31 8.36 10.47 1.76
CA TRP A 31 7.08 9.96 1.29
C TRP A 31 6.92 10.07 -0.22
N GLN A 32 7.41 11.13 -0.86
CA GLN A 32 7.39 11.23 -2.33
C GLN A 32 8.17 10.10 -3.01
N GLU A 33 9.34 9.72 -2.47
CA GLU A 33 10.11 8.58 -2.97
C GLU A 33 9.36 7.24 -2.77
N ILE A 34 8.71 7.04 -1.62
CA ILE A 34 7.86 5.86 -1.36
C ILE A 34 6.69 5.83 -2.36
N GLN A 35 6.01 6.97 -2.53
CA GLN A 35 4.86 7.10 -3.40
C GLN A 35 5.22 6.80 -4.87
N GLY A 36 6.38 7.26 -5.34
CA GLY A 36 6.89 6.92 -6.67
C GLY A 36 7.02 5.41 -6.88
N ARG A 37 7.57 4.69 -5.89
CA ARG A 37 7.76 3.23 -5.96
C ARG A 37 6.44 2.46 -5.89
N LEU A 38 5.47 2.94 -5.12
CA LEU A 38 4.13 2.33 -5.09
C LEU A 38 3.38 2.50 -6.41
N ARG A 39 3.59 3.60 -7.13
CA ARG A 39 3.05 3.75 -8.49
C ARG A 39 3.64 2.73 -9.45
N ASP A 40 4.92 2.38 -9.28
CA ASP A 40 5.54 1.29 -10.04
C ASP A 40 4.97 -0.08 -9.66
N GLU A 41 4.80 -0.37 -8.37
CA GLU A 41 4.14 -1.60 -7.89
C GLU A 41 2.71 -1.74 -8.44
N ALA A 42 1.97 -0.64 -8.54
CA ALA A 42 0.59 -0.63 -9.05
C ALA A 42 0.46 -0.98 -10.55
N LYS A 43 1.58 -1.04 -11.30
CA LYS A 43 1.58 -1.56 -12.67
C LYS A 43 1.26 -3.06 -12.70
N GLN A 44 1.57 -3.79 -11.62
CA GLN A 44 1.19 -5.18 -11.45
C GLN A 44 -0.19 -5.24 -10.79
N ARG A 45 -1.20 -5.71 -11.54
CA ARG A 45 -2.59 -5.66 -11.09
C ARG A 45 -3.12 -6.94 -10.44
N GLY A 46 -2.41 -8.08 -10.56
CA GLY A 46 -2.98 -9.38 -10.16
C GLY A 46 -4.29 -9.64 -10.88
N ASP A 47 -5.32 -10.08 -10.15
CA ASP A 47 -6.68 -10.28 -10.71
C ASP A 47 -7.59 -9.05 -10.61
N PHE A 48 -7.11 -7.91 -10.11
CA PHE A 48 -7.91 -6.69 -10.09
C PHE A 48 -7.98 -6.08 -11.49
N VAL A 49 -9.12 -5.47 -11.83
CA VAL A 49 -9.25 -4.74 -13.11
C VAL A 49 -8.33 -3.52 -13.12
N ARG A 50 -8.21 -2.84 -11.98
CA ARG A 50 -7.32 -1.70 -11.80
C ARG A 50 -6.77 -1.62 -10.37
N VAL A 51 -5.56 -1.08 -10.27
CA VAL A 51 -4.94 -0.67 -9.01
C VAL A 51 -4.85 0.86 -8.99
N HIS A 52 -5.32 1.47 -7.92
CA HIS A 52 -5.29 2.91 -7.67
C HIS A 52 -4.20 3.22 -6.62
N PRO A 53 -2.98 3.62 -7.05
CA PRO A 53 -1.92 3.97 -6.11
C PRO A 53 -2.14 5.38 -5.55
N ILE A 54 -2.18 5.48 -4.22
CA ILE A 54 -2.14 6.72 -3.44
C ILE A 54 -3.17 7.74 -3.96
N PRO A 55 -4.47 7.44 -3.90
CA PRO A 55 -5.48 8.44 -4.18
C PRO A 55 -5.34 9.61 -3.18
N ALA A 56 -5.42 10.84 -3.67
CA ALA A 56 -5.41 12.03 -2.82
C ALA A 56 -6.79 12.29 -2.20
N SER A 57 -7.85 11.80 -2.86
CA SER A 57 -9.22 11.89 -2.38
C SER A 57 -10.09 10.72 -2.86
N SER A 58 -11.29 10.61 -2.28
CA SER A 58 -12.31 9.64 -2.72
C SER A 58 -12.73 9.81 -4.20
N GLY A 59 -12.53 10.99 -4.80
CA GLY A 59 -12.83 11.27 -6.19
C GLY A 59 -11.88 10.61 -7.20
N ASP A 60 -10.68 10.22 -6.77
CA ASP A 60 -9.65 9.61 -7.63
C ASP A 60 -9.93 8.12 -7.93
N VAL A 61 -10.89 7.53 -7.22
CA VAL A 61 -11.31 6.13 -7.39
C VAL A 61 -12.71 6.12 -8.02
N PRO A 62 -12.85 5.70 -9.29
CA PRO A 62 -14.14 5.57 -9.95
C PRO A 62 -15.09 4.62 -9.23
N ASP A 63 -16.40 4.82 -9.42
CA ASP A 63 -17.44 3.92 -8.89
C ASP A 63 -17.92 3.01 -10.03
N GLU A 64 -17.36 1.82 -10.09
CA GLU A 64 -17.52 0.85 -11.18
C GLU A 64 -17.71 -0.55 -10.59
N ARG A 65 -18.30 -1.47 -11.37
CA ARG A 65 -18.75 -2.78 -10.89
C ARG A 65 -17.62 -3.78 -10.64
N GLU A 66 -16.47 -3.59 -11.27
CA GLU A 66 -15.39 -4.58 -11.18
C GLU A 66 -14.49 -4.36 -9.95
N ALA A 67 -13.88 -5.44 -9.46
CA ALA A 67 -13.01 -5.37 -8.31
C ALA A 67 -11.74 -4.52 -8.57
N ARG A 68 -11.47 -3.58 -7.67
CA ARG A 68 -10.32 -2.64 -7.73
C ARG A 68 -9.56 -2.65 -6.41
N LEU A 69 -8.23 -2.58 -6.52
CA LEU A 69 -7.37 -2.41 -5.37
C LEU A 69 -6.99 -0.94 -5.22
N VAL A 70 -7.07 -0.41 -4.01
CA VAL A 70 -6.59 0.91 -3.65
C VAL A 70 -5.38 0.76 -2.73
N ILE A 71 -4.20 1.21 -3.15
CA ILE A 71 -3.01 1.22 -2.30
C ILE A 71 -2.98 2.57 -1.60
N LEU A 72 -3.15 2.59 -0.28
CA LEU A 72 -3.12 3.81 0.51
C LEU A 72 -1.70 4.36 0.60
N GLY A 73 -1.55 5.68 0.77
CA GLY A 73 -0.24 6.29 0.94
C GLY A 73 0.38 6.05 2.33
N PRO A 74 1.67 6.40 2.50
CA PRO A 74 2.36 6.30 3.78
C PRO A 74 1.73 7.16 4.88
N GLU A 75 0.97 8.20 4.53
CA GLU A 75 0.18 9.02 5.45
C GLU A 75 -0.97 8.26 6.16
N HIS A 76 -1.33 7.08 5.66
CA HIS A 76 -2.45 6.28 6.16
C HIS A 76 -2.01 4.89 6.68
N PRO A 77 -1.19 4.80 7.74
CA PRO A 77 -0.76 3.52 8.28
C PRO A 77 -1.88 2.80 9.05
N HIS A 78 -1.76 1.47 9.11
CA HIS A 78 -2.59 0.58 9.89
C HIS A 78 -1.76 -0.18 10.95
N ASN A 79 -2.40 -0.69 11.99
CA ASN A 79 -1.76 -1.57 12.97
C ASN A 79 -2.75 -2.65 13.44
N ALA A 80 -2.23 -3.83 13.80
CA ALA A 80 -3.06 -4.98 14.19
C ALA A 80 -3.94 -4.72 15.44
N ASN A 81 -3.49 -3.78 16.28
CA ASN A 81 -4.14 -3.42 17.55
C ASN A 81 -5.03 -2.17 17.39
N ALA A 82 -5.32 -1.73 16.16
CA ALA A 82 -6.27 -0.66 15.92
C ALA A 82 -7.60 -1.02 16.58
N PRO A 83 -8.28 -0.07 17.24
CA PRO A 83 -9.63 -0.30 17.72
C PRO A 83 -10.53 -0.74 16.55
N LYS A 84 -11.09 -1.95 16.66
CA LYS A 84 -11.88 -2.58 15.59
C LYS A 84 -13.33 -2.10 15.51
N GLY A 85 -13.73 -1.23 16.43
CA GLY A 85 -15.12 -0.81 16.59
C GLY A 85 -15.56 0.19 15.51
N LEU A 86 -16.75 -0.04 14.95
CA LEU A 86 -17.67 1.06 14.67
C LEU A 86 -18.36 1.36 16.00
N SER A 87 -18.17 2.53 16.59
CA SER A 87 -19.15 2.97 17.58
C SER A 87 -20.36 3.52 16.83
N THR A 88 -21.40 2.71 16.71
CA THR A 88 -22.75 3.25 16.88
C THR A 88 -22.74 4.01 18.20
N GLU A 89 -22.87 5.33 18.11
CA GLU A 89 -23.05 6.28 19.21
C GLU A 89 -22.19 6.06 20.46
N GLY A 90 -21.08 6.80 20.57
CA GLY A 90 -20.48 7.13 21.86
C GLY A 90 -19.05 6.66 22.15
N ALA A 91 -18.36 5.96 21.24
CA ALA A 91 -16.95 5.61 21.45
C ALA A 91 -16.04 6.19 20.36
N LYS A 92 -15.40 7.32 20.67
CA LYS A 92 -14.22 7.86 19.98
C LYS A 92 -13.01 6.92 20.14
N ASN A 93 -13.15 5.65 19.78
CA ASN A 93 -12.05 4.72 19.68
C ASN A 93 -11.47 4.89 18.27
N GLU A 94 -10.41 5.69 18.16
CA GLU A 94 -9.82 6.13 16.90
C GLU A 94 -9.45 4.94 16.01
N ALA A 95 -10.26 4.70 14.98
CA ALA A 95 -9.89 3.78 13.90
C ALA A 95 -8.55 4.23 13.32
N SER A 96 -7.69 3.28 12.90
CA SER A 96 -6.40 3.63 12.30
C SER A 96 -6.55 4.62 11.13
N PRO A 97 -5.56 5.48 10.83
CA PRO A 97 -5.61 6.37 9.67
C PRO A 97 -6.00 5.69 8.36
N ALA A 98 -5.51 4.46 8.14
CA ALA A 98 -5.90 3.62 7.02
C ALA A 98 -7.42 3.35 6.95
N ARG A 99 -8.03 2.98 8.08
CA ARG A 99 -9.46 2.65 8.18
C ARG A 99 -10.34 3.88 8.00
N VAL A 100 -9.90 5.04 8.49
CA VAL A 100 -10.62 6.32 8.32
C VAL A 100 -10.67 6.68 6.84
N PHE A 101 -9.52 6.70 6.16
CA PHE A 101 -9.47 7.08 4.75
C PHE A 101 -10.10 6.03 3.82
N ALA A 102 -9.90 4.73 4.12
CA ALA A 102 -10.60 3.67 3.39
C ALA A 102 -12.12 3.78 3.52
N ARG A 103 -12.65 4.12 4.70
CA ARG A 103 -14.08 4.40 4.91
C ARG A 103 -14.54 5.61 4.09
N GLU A 104 -13.78 6.68 4.05
CA GLU A 104 -14.10 7.86 3.23
C GLU A 104 -14.21 7.51 1.74
N ILE A 105 -13.23 6.81 1.18
CA ILE A 105 -13.25 6.35 -0.22
C ILE A 105 -14.40 5.39 -0.46
N LEU A 106 -14.72 4.53 0.51
CA LEU A 106 -15.78 3.56 0.39
C LEU A 106 -17.18 4.20 0.42
N ASP A 107 -17.36 5.28 1.17
CA ASP A 107 -18.66 5.92 1.34
C ASP A 107 -18.93 6.97 0.25
N GLN A 108 -17.86 7.59 -0.28
CA GLN A 108 -17.95 8.70 -1.23
C GLN A 108 -17.15 8.44 -2.51
N ARG A 109 -17.59 9.09 -3.58
CA ARG A 109 -16.85 9.31 -4.81
C ARG A 109 -16.84 10.81 -5.07
N GLY A 110 -15.86 11.51 -4.50
CA GLY A 110 -15.85 12.97 -4.47
C GLY A 110 -16.99 13.47 -3.60
N SER A 111 -17.97 14.14 -4.21
CA SER A 111 -19.15 14.69 -3.51
C SER A 111 -20.40 13.81 -3.53
N SER A 112 -20.35 12.67 -4.23
CA SER A 112 -21.50 11.77 -4.40
C SER A 112 -21.31 10.48 -3.61
N PRO A 113 -22.38 9.92 -3.01
CA PRO A 113 -22.28 8.63 -2.33
C PRO A 113 -21.91 7.52 -3.31
N ARG A 114 -21.07 6.59 -2.87
CA ARG A 114 -20.64 5.44 -3.67
C ARG A 114 -21.70 4.35 -3.66
N ILE A 115 -21.99 3.78 -4.83
CA ILE A 115 -22.96 2.69 -5.00
C ILE A 115 -22.24 1.35 -4.84
N TYR A 116 -21.16 1.12 -5.59
CA TYR A 116 -20.53 -0.21 -5.69
C TYR A 116 -19.42 -0.41 -4.64
N ARG A 117 -19.81 -0.36 -3.36
CA ARG A 117 -18.87 -0.32 -2.23
C ARG A 117 -18.06 -1.60 -2.10
N ASN A 118 -18.68 -2.76 -2.34
CA ASN A 118 -18.02 -4.06 -2.15
C ASN A 118 -16.92 -4.36 -3.19
N THR A 119 -16.81 -3.54 -4.24
CA THR A 119 -15.84 -3.70 -5.33
C THR A 119 -14.45 -3.18 -4.96
N LEU A 120 -14.32 -2.47 -3.84
CA LEU A 120 -13.06 -1.88 -3.40
C LEU A 120 -12.39 -2.71 -2.31
N VAL A 121 -11.11 -2.98 -2.51
CA VAL A 121 -10.21 -3.52 -1.49
C VAL A 121 -9.06 -2.55 -1.26
N PHE A 122 -8.66 -2.36 -0.01
CA PHE A 122 -7.61 -1.41 0.34
C PHE A 122 -6.36 -2.14 0.81
N LEU A 123 -5.19 -1.61 0.46
CA LEU A 123 -3.91 -2.09 0.94
C LEU A 123 -3.20 -0.95 1.69
N ALA A 124 -2.86 -1.19 2.94
CA ALA A 124 -2.27 -0.20 3.83
C ALA A 124 -0.89 -0.62 4.36
N PRO A 125 -0.01 0.36 4.65
CA PRO A 125 1.27 0.08 5.30
C PRO A 125 1.08 -0.22 6.79
N ASP A 126 1.88 -1.15 7.31
CA ASP A 126 1.99 -1.38 8.74
C ASP A 126 2.77 -0.24 9.41
N ARG A 127 2.21 0.31 10.50
CA ARG A 127 2.76 1.49 11.18
C ARG A 127 4.19 1.29 11.65
N THR A 128 4.52 0.12 12.19
CA THR A 128 5.88 -0.15 12.71
C THR A 128 6.86 -0.30 11.55
N ARG A 129 6.48 -1.05 10.52
CA ARG A 129 7.35 -1.30 9.36
C ARG A 129 7.52 -0.08 8.46
N LEU A 130 6.54 0.84 8.47
CA LEU A 130 6.64 2.10 7.75
C LEU A 130 7.80 2.95 8.26
N ALA A 131 7.99 3.05 9.59
CA ALA A 131 9.11 3.80 10.17
C ALA A 131 10.48 3.25 9.71
N GLU A 132 10.59 1.92 9.59
CA GLU A 132 11.83 1.29 9.07
C GLU A 132 12.03 1.54 7.58
N LEU A 133 10.96 1.49 6.78
CA LEU A 133 10.99 1.82 5.36
C LEU A 133 11.43 3.28 5.15
N GLU A 134 10.88 4.20 5.92
CA GLU A 134 11.26 5.62 5.87
C GLU A 134 12.74 5.83 6.18
N GLN A 135 13.27 5.12 7.18
CA GLN A 135 14.69 5.19 7.49
C GLN A 135 15.57 4.63 6.37
N ALA A 136 15.16 3.53 5.74
CA ALA A 136 15.85 2.98 4.58
C ALA A 136 15.84 3.95 3.39
N VAL A 137 14.72 4.64 3.16
CA VAL A 137 14.58 5.67 2.12
C VAL A 137 15.47 6.87 2.40
N ARG A 138 15.55 7.37 3.64
CA ARG A 138 16.48 8.45 4.02
C ARG A 138 17.93 8.11 3.70
N GLN A 139 18.35 6.87 4.01
CA GLN A 139 19.70 6.41 3.69
C GLN A 139 19.93 6.36 2.17
N TYR A 140 18.97 5.81 1.42
CA TYR A 140 19.05 5.80 -0.04
C TYR A 140 19.17 7.20 -0.63
N LEU A 141 18.33 8.14 -0.21
CA LEU A 141 18.35 9.53 -0.70
C LEU A 141 19.68 10.22 -0.36
N ALA A 142 20.24 9.95 0.83
CA ALA A 142 21.57 10.45 1.21
C ALA A 142 22.68 9.90 0.32
N TRP A 143 22.71 8.59 0.06
CA TRP A 143 23.70 8.00 -0.84
C TRP A 143 23.53 8.45 -2.29
N LYS A 144 22.28 8.60 -2.74
CA LYS A 144 21.94 9.11 -4.07
C LYS A 144 22.40 10.54 -4.27
N SER A 145 22.23 11.42 -3.28
CA SER A 145 22.70 12.81 -3.39
C SER A 145 24.22 12.89 -3.41
N ILE A 146 24.91 12.11 -2.57
CA ILE A 146 26.38 12.04 -2.57
C ILE A 146 26.92 11.54 -3.92
N GLU A 147 26.32 10.48 -4.49
CA GLU A 147 26.72 9.97 -5.80
C GLU A 147 26.48 11.01 -6.90
N THR A 148 25.37 11.74 -6.85
CA THR A 148 25.03 12.79 -7.81
C THR A 148 25.99 13.98 -7.72
N GLU A 149 26.41 14.35 -6.51
CA GLU A 149 27.28 15.49 -6.22
C GLU A 149 28.77 15.12 -6.14
N ARG A 150 29.17 13.94 -6.64
CA ARG A 150 30.53 13.40 -6.51
C ARG A 150 31.63 14.38 -6.94
N GLU A 151 31.37 15.20 -7.97
CA GLU A 151 32.33 16.17 -8.51
C GLU A 151 32.45 17.40 -7.60
N GLN A 152 31.33 17.87 -7.04
CA GLN A 152 31.28 19.02 -6.12
C GLN A 152 31.92 18.68 -4.78
N LEU A 153 31.78 17.43 -4.35
CA LEU A 153 32.39 16.90 -3.12
C LEU A 153 33.86 16.48 -3.32
N HIS A 154 34.39 16.58 -4.55
CA HIS A 154 35.74 16.13 -4.92
C HIS A 154 36.03 14.70 -4.46
N LEU A 155 35.05 13.79 -4.60
CA LEU A 155 35.21 12.40 -4.18
C LEU A 155 36.27 11.71 -5.03
N ASP A 156 37.16 10.97 -4.36
CA ASP A 156 38.09 10.10 -5.06
C ASP A 156 37.37 8.87 -5.68
N VAL A 157 38.10 8.06 -6.45
CA VAL A 157 37.56 6.88 -7.12
C VAL A 157 37.01 5.85 -6.13
N PHE A 158 37.67 5.67 -4.98
CA PHE A 158 37.27 4.72 -3.95
C PHE A 158 35.96 5.17 -3.28
N GLN A 159 35.89 6.44 -2.89
CA GLN A 159 34.73 7.09 -2.28
C GLN A 159 33.52 7.09 -3.22
N SER A 160 33.73 7.37 -4.50
CA SER A 160 32.69 7.32 -5.53
C SER A 160 32.13 5.91 -5.71
N ASN A 161 33.00 4.89 -5.76
CA ASN A 161 32.59 3.48 -5.83
C ASN A 161 31.87 3.03 -4.56
N GLN A 162 32.30 3.50 -3.39
CA GLN A 162 31.62 3.26 -2.12
C GLN A 162 30.21 3.84 -2.13
N ALA A 163 30.04 5.11 -2.53
CA ALA A 163 28.73 5.77 -2.59
C ALA A 163 27.77 5.03 -3.53
N LYS A 164 28.22 4.67 -4.74
CA LYS A 164 27.44 3.89 -5.70
C LYS A 164 27.02 2.53 -5.17
N THR A 165 27.94 1.81 -4.52
CA THR A 165 27.65 0.50 -3.93
C THR A 165 26.62 0.61 -2.81
N GLN A 166 26.76 1.61 -1.93
CA GLN A 166 25.83 1.82 -0.83
C GLN A 166 24.45 2.29 -1.31
N ARG A 167 24.38 3.17 -2.32
CA ARG A 167 23.12 3.55 -2.97
C ARG A 167 22.39 2.32 -3.52
N THR A 168 23.11 1.46 -4.24
CA THR A 168 22.54 0.23 -4.84
C THR A 168 22.01 -0.72 -3.76
N ARG A 169 22.78 -0.95 -2.69
CA ARG A 169 22.32 -1.76 -1.55
C ARG A 169 21.10 -1.17 -0.84
N ALA A 170 21.08 0.14 -0.65
CA ALA A 170 19.94 0.83 -0.04
C ALA A 170 18.69 0.72 -0.93
N GLU A 171 18.85 0.81 -2.25
CA GLU A 171 17.77 0.61 -3.22
C GLU A 171 17.19 -0.80 -3.17
N GLU A 172 18.04 -1.84 -3.12
CA GLU A 172 17.63 -3.23 -2.96
C GLU A 172 16.89 -3.46 -1.63
N ALA A 173 17.39 -2.86 -0.55
CA ALA A 173 16.73 -2.93 0.76
C ALA A 173 15.33 -2.30 0.73
N ILE A 174 15.15 -1.16 0.06
CA ILE A 174 13.82 -0.54 -0.12
C ILE A 174 12.90 -1.46 -0.93
N ARG A 175 13.42 -2.05 -2.01
CA ARG A 175 12.64 -2.97 -2.86
C ARG A 175 12.10 -4.16 -2.06
N ALA A 176 12.89 -4.72 -1.16
CA ALA A 176 12.44 -5.79 -0.26
C ALA A 176 11.49 -5.29 0.85
N ARG A 177 11.72 -4.08 1.37
CA ARG A 177 10.91 -3.52 2.48
C ARG A 177 9.51 -3.09 2.06
N ILE A 178 9.29 -2.67 0.81
CA ILE A 178 7.95 -2.27 0.34
C ILE A 178 6.89 -3.38 0.54
N PRO A 179 7.05 -4.61 0.01
CA PRO A 179 6.07 -5.67 0.23
C PRO A 179 5.98 -6.11 1.68
N GLU A 180 7.04 -5.94 2.46
CA GLU A 180 7.05 -6.18 3.90
C GLU A 180 6.29 -5.14 4.70
N THR A 181 6.22 -3.90 4.24
CA THR A 181 5.49 -2.79 4.88
C THR A 181 4.02 -2.80 4.48
N TYR A 182 3.70 -2.98 3.20
CA TYR A 182 2.32 -2.92 2.68
C TYR A 182 1.57 -4.24 2.83
N ILE A 183 1.30 -4.63 4.08
CA ILE A 183 0.82 -5.97 4.44
C ILE A 183 -0.65 -6.02 4.87
N TRP A 184 -1.32 -4.89 5.06
CA TRP A 184 -2.69 -4.89 5.59
C TRP A 184 -3.70 -4.77 4.46
N ALA A 185 -4.36 -5.87 4.11
CA ALA A 185 -5.53 -5.84 3.25
C ALA A 185 -6.78 -5.55 4.09
N LEU A 186 -7.45 -4.44 3.81
CA LEU A 186 -8.70 -4.03 4.45
C LEU A 186 -9.84 -4.28 3.46
N VAL A 187 -10.67 -5.27 3.77
CA VAL A 187 -11.76 -5.72 2.90
C VAL A 187 -13.09 -5.35 3.55
N PRO A 188 -13.88 -4.46 2.93
CA PRO A 188 -15.24 -4.20 3.39
C PRO A 188 -16.14 -5.40 3.12
N GLY A 189 -17.04 -5.72 4.06
CA GLY A 189 -17.99 -6.81 3.90
C GLY A 189 -19.29 -6.56 4.66
N GLN A 190 -20.36 -7.20 4.22
CA GLN A 190 -21.66 -7.10 4.87
C GLN A 190 -22.31 -8.48 4.86
N ARG A 191 -22.57 -9.05 6.04
CA ARG A 191 -23.13 -10.41 6.15
C ARG A 191 -24.61 -10.47 5.81
N GLU A 192 -25.34 -9.45 6.23
CA GLU A 192 -26.79 -9.33 6.03
C GLU A 192 -27.08 -8.14 5.14
N LYS A 193 -28.11 -8.21 4.29
CA LYS A 193 -28.49 -7.14 3.35
C LYS A 193 -28.69 -5.77 4.04
N THR A 194 -29.19 -5.78 5.27
CA THR A 194 -29.42 -4.58 6.10
C THR A 194 -28.46 -4.49 7.28
N GLY A 195 -27.44 -5.35 7.33
CA GLY A 195 -26.46 -5.41 8.41
C GLY A 195 -25.50 -4.22 8.39
N SER A 196 -24.75 -4.04 9.47
CA SER A 196 -23.68 -3.05 9.51
C SER A 196 -22.49 -3.50 8.65
N LEU A 197 -21.70 -2.52 8.23
CA LEU A 197 -20.51 -2.76 7.44
C LEU A 197 -19.36 -3.25 8.32
N GLU A 198 -18.94 -4.48 8.07
CA GLU A 198 -17.81 -5.15 8.69
C GLU A 198 -16.52 -4.93 7.89
N TRP A 199 -15.38 -5.04 8.55
CA TRP A 199 -14.07 -5.01 7.89
C TRP A 199 -13.28 -6.25 8.25
N SER A 200 -12.79 -6.94 7.23
CA SER A 200 -11.79 -7.98 7.38
C SER A 200 -10.40 -7.35 7.22
N GLU A 201 -9.59 -7.42 8.27
CA GLU A 201 -8.22 -6.90 8.32
C GLU A 201 -7.25 -8.06 8.20
N ILE A 202 -6.75 -8.30 6.98
CA ILE A 202 -5.98 -9.49 6.64
C ILE A 202 -4.51 -9.11 6.51
N ARG A 203 -3.66 -9.79 7.26
CA ARG A 203 -2.21 -9.65 7.14
C ARG A 203 -1.69 -10.51 6.00
N LEU A 204 -1.19 -9.87 4.95
CA LEU A 204 -0.56 -10.50 3.79
C LEU A 204 0.88 -10.96 4.11
N GLN A 205 1.30 -12.05 3.47
CA GLN A 205 2.63 -12.64 3.61
C GLN A 205 3.23 -12.97 2.23
N GLY A 206 4.56 -12.91 2.12
CA GLY A 206 5.30 -13.18 0.88
C GLY A 206 5.91 -11.92 0.26
N GLN A 207 6.81 -12.12 -0.71
CA GLN A 207 7.64 -11.07 -1.35
C GLN A 207 7.16 -10.71 -2.76
N GLU A 208 6.01 -11.21 -3.17
CA GLU A 208 5.46 -10.99 -4.51
C GLU A 208 4.88 -9.57 -4.64
N PRO A 209 4.68 -9.08 -5.88
CA PRO A 209 4.11 -7.75 -6.11
C PRO A 209 2.80 -7.55 -5.34
N LEU A 210 2.59 -6.33 -4.86
CA LEU A 210 1.56 -6.01 -3.86
C LEU A 210 0.16 -6.54 -4.24
N ALA A 211 -0.31 -6.21 -5.44
CA ALA A 211 -1.64 -6.60 -5.89
C ALA A 211 -1.76 -8.09 -6.22
N VAL A 212 -0.68 -8.71 -6.72
CA VAL A 212 -0.64 -10.16 -7.05
C VAL A 212 -0.77 -11.00 -5.77
N ARG A 213 -0.10 -10.58 -4.70
CA ARG A 213 -0.21 -11.20 -3.39
C ARG A 213 -1.60 -11.00 -2.78
N ALA A 214 -2.10 -9.77 -2.81
CA ALA A 214 -3.42 -9.44 -2.27
C ALA A 214 -4.53 -10.24 -2.99
N SER A 215 -4.56 -10.19 -4.32
CA SER A 215 -5.57 -10.90 -5.12
C SER A 215 -5.55 -12.41 -4.87
N ARG A 216 -4.38 -13.07 -4.85
CA ARG A 216 -4.29 -14.49 -4.50
C ARG A 216 -4.84 -14.81 -3.12
N ARG A 217 -4.49 -14.01 -2.11
CA ARG A 217 -5.00 -14.22 -0.75
C ARG A 217 -6.51 -14.10 -0.71
N LEU A 218 -7.07 -13.07 -1.37
CA LEU A 218 -8.51 -12.84 -1.41
C LEU A 218 -9.25 -13.91 -2.20
N ARG A 219 -8.68 -14.44 -3.28
CA ARG A 219 -9.25 -15.59 -4.00
C ARG A 219 -9.32 -16.83 -3.11
N ASN A 220 -8.25 -17.11 -2.37
CA ASN A 220 -8.20 -18.27 -1.46
C ASN A 220 -9.20 -18.15 -0.31
N ASP A 221 -9.46 -16.93 0.16
CA ASP A 221 -10.44 -16.63 1.21
C ASP A 221 -11.86 -16.39 0.64
N GLU A 222 -12.07 -16.59 -0.67
CA GLU A 222 -13.32 -16.32 -1.41
C GLU A 222 -13.86 -14.87 -1.30
N LEU A 223 -12.99 -13.93 -0.94
CA LEU A 223 -13.26 -12.48 -0.88
C LEU A 223 -13.07 -11.77 -2.22
N LEU A 224 -12.45 -12.44 -3.19
CA LEU A 224 -12.34 -12.01 -4.59
C LEU A 224 -12.71 -13.18 -5.48
N VAL A 225 -13.86 -13.11 -6.14
CA VAL A 225 -14.33 -14.16 -7.04
C VAL A 225 -14.14 -13.74 -8.49
N THR A 226 -13.26 -14.43 -9.21
CA THR A 226 -12.97 -14.17 -10.62
C THR A 226 -13.80 -15.03 -11.57
N VAL A 227 -14.25 -16.19 -11.10
CA VAL A 227 -15.12 -17.12 -11.82
C VAL A 227 -16.15 -17.68 -10.85
N TYR A 228 -17.43 -17.54 -11.19
CA TYR A 228 -18.53 -18.11 -10.42
C TYR A 228 -18.99 -19.41 -11.07
N ALA A 229 -18.90 -20.53 -10.37
CA ALA A 229 -19.46 -21.80 -10.84
C ALA A 229 -21.00 -21.71 -10.87
N SER A 230 -21.63 -22.32 -11.88
CA SER A 230 -23.10 -22.25 -12.07
C SER A 230 -23.89 -22.69 -10.83
N THR A 231 -23.43 -23.75 -10.15
CA THR A 231 -24.08 -24.25 -8.92
C THR A 231 -23.99 -23.25 -7.77
N LEU A 232 -22.81 -22.66 -7.55
CA LEU A 232 -22.64 -21.65 -6.50
C LEU A 232 -23.49 -20.42 -6.83
N LEU A 233 -23.53 -20.00 -8.10
CA LEU A 233 -24.28 -18.82 -8.51
C LEU A 233 -25.76 -18.99 -8.19
N ARG A 234 -26.30 -20.17 -8.49
CA ARG A 234 -27.67 -20.53 -8.13
C ARG A 234 -27.89 -20.50 -6.62
N MET A 235 -26.97 -21.07 -5.83
CA MET A 235 -27.07 -21.05 -4.38
C MET A 235 -27.13 -19.62 -3.82
N GLU A 236 -26.33 -18.69 -4.35
CA GLU A 236 -26.39 -17.28 -3.94
C GLU A 236 -27.68 -16.57 -4.36
N LEU A 237 -28.14 -16.81 -5.59
CA LEU A 237 -29.41 -16.30 -6.11
C LEU A 237 -30.64 -16.81 -5.34
N ASP A 238 -30.55 -18.02 -4.79
CA ASP A 238 -31.59 -18.61 -3.95
C ASP A 238 -31.49 -18.08 -2.51
N ARG A 239 -30.27 -17.87 -1.99
CA ARG A 239 -30.00 -17.37 -0.62
C ARG A 239 -30.47 -15.94 -0.44
N ILE A 240 -30.07 -15.05 -1.34
CA ILE A 240 -30.59 -13.69 -1.43
C ILE A 240 -31.56 -13.76 -2.60
N PRO A 241 -32.89 -13.60 -2.42
CA PRO A 241 -33.88 -13.85 -3.48
C PRO A 241 -33.76 -12.80 -4.59
N LEU A 242 -32.77 -13.00 -5.47
CA LEU A 242 -32.37 -12.11 -6.57
C LEU A 242 -33.07 -12.48 -7.89
N TRP A 243 -33.75 -13.63 -7.91
CA TRP A 243 -34.64 -14.02 -8.98
C TRP A 243 -35.80 -13.03 -9.14
N ARG A 244 -36.07 -12.61 -10.37
CA ARG A 244 -37.20 -11.73 -10.72
C ARG A 244 -38.16 -12.50 -11.63
N GLY A 245 -38.79 -13.53 -11.05
CA GLY A 245 -39.51 -14.58 -11.78
C GLY A 245 -38.57 -15.72 -12.18
N GLU A 246 -38.72 -16.25 -13.39
CA GLU A 246 -37.95 -17.41 -13.90
C GLU A 246 -36.58 -17.03 -14.49
N HIS A 247 -36.22 -15.74 -14.55
CA HIS A 247 -34.95 -15.29 -15.12
C HIS A 247 -34.41 -14.02 -14.45
N VAL A 248 -33.13 -13.74 -14.69
CA VAL A 248 -32.44 -12.49 -14.34
C VAL A 248 -31.48 -12.12 -15.46
N THR A 249 -31.39 -10.83 -15.80
CA THR A 249 -30.46 -10.38 -16.85
C THR A 249 -29.03 -10.33 -16.30
N LEU A 250 -28.03 -10.58 -17.14
CA LEU A 250 -26.61 -10.51 -16.73
C LEU A 250 -26.22 -9.13 -16.20
N LYS A 251 -26.79 -8.06 -16.78
CA LYS A 251 -26.55 -6.69 -16.31
C LYS A 251 -27.02 -6.51 -14.87
N GLN A 252 -28.23 -6.98 -14.59
CA GLN A 252 -28.82 -6.87 -13.26
C GLN A 252 -28.10 -7.77 -12.25
N LEU A 253 -27.67 -8.95 -12.66
CA LEU A 253 -26.85 -9.83 -11.83
C LEU A 253 -25.53 -9.15 -11.45
N ALA A 254 -24.87 -8.49 -12.42
CA ALA A 254 -23.65 -7.73 -12.16
C ALA A 254 -23.88 -6.51 -11.26
N ASP A 255 -25.09 -5.93 -11.27
CA ASP A 255 -25.49 -4.87 -10.33
C ASP A 255 -25.77 -5.42 -8.92
N ASP A 256 -26.38 -6.60 -8.82
CA ASP A 256 -26.73 -7.20 -7.53
C ASP A 256 -25.48 -7.74 -6.79
N PHE A 257 -24.41 -8.07 -7.51
CA PHE A 257 -23.13 -8.54 -6.97
C PHE A 257 -22.10 -7.43 -6.71
N ALA A 258 -22.32 -6.22 -7.22
CA ALA A 258 -21.46 -5.04 -7.01
C ALA A 258 -22.03 -4.08 -5.96
#